data_AF-A0A1B6AFL7-F1
#
_entry.id   AF-A0A1B6AFL7-F1
#
_cell.length_a   1.000
_cell.length_b   1.000
_cell.length_c   1.000
_cell.angle_alpha   90.00
_cell.angle_beta   90.00
_cell.angle_gamma   90.00
#
_symmetry.space_group_name_H-M   'P 1'
#
loop_
_entity.id
_entity.type
_entity.pdbx_description
1 polymer ?
#
loop_
_entity_poly.entity_id
_entity_poly.type
_entity_poly.pdbx_seq_one_letter_code
_entity_poly.pdbx_strand_id
1 'polypeptide(L)'
;MNAIYLLPIGTAALIFPALAFVTFVPTAIVLYRRHGIMTRWRVLSLYGGVYYALTAFCMTIVPLPKPSVDVCKAYPSFAHPQLTTGVALSDIWKESHHRATLSALIVHNPAFWQTVFNLILLLPLGAFVRIHFRRGFPAATAAGFIASLFFELTQYTGLWGLYDCPYRLFAVDDLIVNTAGAALGWAVAGPLARVLPELDVLDDRALTPLAAGKVPFGRRLVALLLDATGVTVLSWIIAVIAYFGPGTEAMLFAPPFAFALWFVVFPWLTGATPGKHVLLLRLVTPDGKRPNPARLALRALLLSPPLVLTCLATGVLLATVADPSVPIQLADEVVFRNLSAAPASGFVLLLPPAACLTLIGAYVAAVRRHPQGLGPHEARSGVRNHACPHTRARKPVNPPNPVAPPSPVAPPASWPMAEPGGPQTTWWPSAPLHPAPPPGNGVMTQEPPDQPYSRA
;
A
#
# COMPACT_ATOMS: atom_id res chain seq x y z
N MET A 1 -32.28 9.19 -6.21
CA MET A 1 -31.01 9.95 -6.08
C MET A 1 -30.54 10.32 -7.48
N ASN A 2 -30.55 11.61 -7.82
CA ASN A 2 -30.43 12.09 -9.19
C ASN A 2 -29.03 11.81 -9.77
N ALA A 3 -28.98 11.44 -11.06
CA ALA A 3 -27.76 11.12 -11.82
C ALA A 3 -26.64 12.17 -11.72
N ILE A 4 -26.98 13.41 -11.35
CA ILE A 4 -26.09 14.56 -11.21
C ILE A 4 -24.99 14.33 -10.16
N TYR A 5 -25.28 13.65 -9.05
CA TYR A 5 -24.29 13.40 -7.98
C TYR A 5 -23.60 12.03 -8.10
N LEU A 6 -24.27 11.05 -8.70
CA LEU A 6 -23.71 9.71 -8.87
C LEU A 6 -22.61 9.68 -9.93
N LEU A 7 -22.71 10.53 -10.95
CA LEU A 7 -21.71 10.60 -12.01
C LEU A 7 -20.33 11.04 -11.48
N PRO A 8 -20.17 12.17 -10.77
CA PRO A 8 -18.88 12.55 -10.20
C PRO A 8 -18.26 11.51 -9.26
N ILE A 9 -19.06 10.92 -8.37
CA ILE A 9 -18.60 9.87 -7.45
C ILE A 9 -18.15 8.64 -8.23
N GLY A 10 -18.94 8.21 -9.23
CA GLY A 10 -18.60 7.09 -10.10
C GLY A 10 -17.32 7.33 -10.90
N THR A 11 -17.12 8.54 -11.41
CA THR A 11 -15.88 8.94 -12.11
C THR A 11 -14.67 8.85 -11.18
N ALA A 12 -14.77 9.37 -9.96
CA ALA A 12 -13.69 9.28 -8.97
C ALA A 12 -13.40 7.81 -8.59
N ALA A 13 -14.44 7.00 -8.38
CA ALA A 13 -14.30 5.58 -8.07
C ALA A 13 -13.64 4.78 -9.21
N LEU A 14 -13.86 5.18 -10.46
CA LEU A 14 -13.24 4.56 -11.64
C LEU A 14 -11.76 4.95 -11.80
N ILE A 15 -11.43 6.23 -11.59
CA ILE A 15 -10.06 6.75 -11.74
C ILE A 15 -9.15 6.33 -10.57
N PHE A 16 -9.71 6.25 -9.36
CA PHE A 16 -8.93 6.02 -8.14
C PHE A 16 -8.04 4.77 -8.17
N PRO A 17 -8.49 3.58 -8.60
CA PRO A 17 -7.63 2.39 -8.66
C PRO A 17 -6.39 2.59 -9.54
N ALA A 18 -6.54 3.25 -10.69
CA ALA A 18 -5.42 3.55 -11.59
C ALA A 18 -4.42 4.52 -10.93
N LEU A 19 -4.93 5.60 -10.33
CA LEU A 19 -4.11 6.56 -9.60
C LEU A 19 -3.39 5.89 -8.41
N ALA A 20 -4.09 5.04 -7.66
CA ALA A 20 -3.53 4.31 -6.53
C ALA A 20 -2.43 3.35 -6.98
N PHE A 21 -2.64 2.63 -8.08
CA PHE A 21 -1.66 1.71 -8.66
C PHE A 21 -0.37 2.44 -9.07
N VAL A 22 -0.48 3.53 -9.84
CA VAL A 22 0.68 4.30 -10.32
C VAL A 22 1.46 4.92 -9.15
N THR A 23 0.76 5.42 -8.13
CA THR A 23 1.39 6.09 -6.98
C THR A 23 1.87 5.13 -5.89
N PHE A 24 1.50 3.84 -5.95
CA PHE A 24 1.80 2.87 -4.90
C PHE A 24 3.30 2.66 -4.68
N VAL A 25 4.05 2.38 -5.74
CA VAL A 25 5.49 2.13 -5.62
C VAL A 25 6.24 3.37 -5.10
N PRO A 26 6.06 4.57 -5.66
CA PRO A 26 6.67 5.79 -5.12
C PRO A 26 6.31 6.03 -3.64
N THR A 27 5.03 5.87 -3.29
CA THR A 27 4.56 6.04 -1.90
C THR A 27 5.20 5.03 -0.97
N ALA A 28 5.24 3.75 -1.36
CA ALA A 28 5.88 2.70 -0.57
C ALA A 28 7.37 2.99 -0.35
N ILE A 29 8.10 3.47 -1.38
CA ILE A 29 9.50 3.86 -1.26
C ILE A 29 9.65 4.96 -0.19
N VAL A 30 8.86 6.04 -0.30
CA VAL A 30 8.92 7.15 0.67
C VAL A 30 8.60 6.67 2.08
N LEU A 31 7.55 5.86 2.25
CA LEU A 31 7.15 5.34 3.56
C LEU A 31 8.22 4.43 4.18
N TYR A 32 8.78 3.48 3.43
CA TYR A 32 9.84 2.60 3.94
C TYR A 32 11.14 3.36 4.22
N ARG A 33 11.51 4.36 3.42
CA ARG A 33 12.72 5.16 3.68
C ARG A 33 12.56 6.11 4.87
N ARG A 34 11.36 6.64 5.08
CA ARG A 34 11.09 7.59 6.16
C ARG A 34 10.79 6.91 7.49
N HIS A 35 10.02 5.82 7.49
CA HIS A 35 9.50 5.14 8.67
C HIS A 35 10.01 3.70 8.85
N GLY A 36 10.67 3.10 7.86
CA GLY A 36 11.14 1.71 7.92
C GLY A 36 10.07 0.65 7.68
N ILE A 37 8.80 1.01 7.88
CA ILE A 37 7.61 0.17 7.76
C ILE A 37 6.49 0.89 7.01
N MET A 38 5.48 0.11 6.62
CA MET A 38 4.28 0.61 5.95
C MET A 38 3.05 0.04 6.68
N THR A 39 2.54 0.77 7.66
CA THR A 39 1.38 0.34 8.45
C THR A 39 0.08 0.52 7.66
N ARG A 40 -0.87 -0.42 7.84
CA ARG A 40 -2.17 -0.38 7.17
C ARG A 40 -2.92 0.93 7.40
N TRP A 41 -2.79 1.52 8.59
CA TRP A 41 -3.44 2.79 8.95
C TRP A 41 -2.84 3.99 8.22
N ARG A 42 -1.52 4.01 8.02
CA ARG A 42 -0.85 5.05 7.26
C ARG A 42 -1.22 4.99 5.78
N VAL A 43 -1.26 3.78 5.22
CA VAL A 43 -1.71 3.54 3.84
C VAL A 43 -3.17 3.93 3.67
N LEU A 44 -4.05 3.49 4.58
CA LEU A 44 -5.48 3.83 4.56
C LEU A 44 -5.71 5.35 4.69
N SER A 45 -4.97 6.02 5.57
CA SER A 45 -5.08 7.47 5.75
C SER A 45 -4.62 8.22 4.51
N LEU A 46 -3.49 7.83 3.91
CA LEU A 46 -2.96 8.47 2.69
C LEU A 46 -3.91 8.24 1.50
N TYR A 47 -4.28 7.00 1.23
CA TYR A 47 -5.14 6.68 0.09
C TYR A 47 -6.59 7.09 0.29
N GLY A 48 -7.08 7.11 1.53
CA GLY A 48 -8.36 7.73 1.87
C GLY A 48 -8.35 9.23 1.60
N GLY A 49 -7.25 9.92 1.91
CA GLY A 49 -7.07 11.34 1.58
C GLY A 49 -6.98 11.60 0.07
N VAL A 50 -6.26 10.76 -0.67
CA VAL A 50 -6.20 10.83 -2.15
C VAL A 50 -7.57 10.58 -2.76
N TYR A 51 -8.29 9.56 -2.30
CA TYR A 51 -9.64 9.27 -2.77
C TYR A 51 -10.59 10.44 -2.49
N TYR A 52 -10.57 10.97 -1.27
CA TYR A 52 -11.32 12.17 -0.89
C TYR A 52 -11.01 13.35 -1.82
N ALA A 53 -9.73 13.68 -2.03
CA ALA A 53 -9.34 14.81 -2.86
C ALA A 53 -9.80 14.63 -4.32
N LEU A 54 -9.69 13.41 -4.85
CA LEU A 54 -10.19 13.06 -6.19
C LEU A 54 -11.71 13.18 -6.27
N THR A 55 -12.45 12.68 -5.27
CA THR A 55 -13.91 12.82 -5.23
C THR A 55 -14.33 14.28 -5.13
N ALA A 56 -13.66 15.09 -4.30
CA ALA A 56 -13.93 16.52 -4.19
C ALA A 56 -13.68 17.23 -5.52
N PHE A 57 -12.55 16.93 -6.18
CA PHE A 57 -12.25 17.43 -7.51
C PHE A 57 -13.34 17.03 -8.53
N CYS A 58 -13.71 15.75 -8.62
CA CYS A 58 -14.77 15.32 -9.53
C CYS A 58 -16.11 15.99 -9.23
N MET A 59 -16.50 16.13 -7.95
CA MET A 59 -17.75 16.79 -7.55
C MET A 59 -17.83 18.25 -8.01
N THR A 60 -16.69 18.94 -8.04
CA THR A 60 -16.65 20.33 -8.52
C THR A 60 -16.63 20.41 -10.05
N ILE A 61 -15.92 19.50 -10.72
CA ILE A 61 -15.63 19.62 -12.15
C ILE A 61 -16.66 18.92 -13.05
N VAL A 62 -17.24 17.80 -12.61
CA VAL A 62 -18.13 16.93 -13.39
C VAL A 62 -19.59 17.38 -13.21
N PRO A 63 -20.44 17.37 -14.26
CA PRO A 63 -20.19 16.92 -15.63
C PRO A 63 -19.44 17.94 -16.49
N LEU A 64 -18.59 17.42 -17.38
CA LEU A 64 -17.92 18.21 -18.41
C LEU A 64 -18.86 18.40 -19.63
N PRO A 65 -18.85 19.58 -20.28
CA PRO A 65 -19.55 19.80 -21.54
C PRO A 65 -19.12 18.80 -22.62
N LYS A 66 -20.07 18.35 -23.44
CA LYS A 66 -19.76 17.50 -24.60
C LYS A 66 -18.93 18.31 -25.63
N PRO A 67 -18.02 17.67 -26.39
CA PRO A 67 -17.23 18.36 -27.42
C PRO A 67 -18.04 19.07 -28.51
N SER A 68 -19.31 18.67 -28.70
CA SER A 68 -20.22 19.29 -29.67
C SER A 68 -20.86 20.60 -29.19
N VAL A 69 -20.67 20.98 -27.93
CA VAL A 69 -21.29 22.17 -27.34
C VAL A 69 -20.32 23.35 -27.42
N ASP A 70 -20.75 24.43 -28.09
CA ASP A 70 -20.08 25.72 -28.04
C ASP A 70 -20.35 26.36 -26.66
N VAL A 71 -19.38 26.21 -25.75
CA VAL A 71 -19.48 26.64 -24.35
C VAL A 71 -19.69 28.16 -24.24
N CYS A 72 -19.02 28.94 -25.10
CA CYS A 72 -19.12 30.39 -25.10
C CYS A 72 -20.54 30.87 -25.40
N LYS A 73 -21.21 30.25 -26.38
CA LYS A 73 -22.60 30.56 -26.70
C LYS A 73 -23.59 29.99 -25.69
N ALA A 74 -23.30 28.83 -25.13
CA ALA A 74 -24.17 28.18 -24.15
C ALA A 74 -24.20 28.92 -22.80
N TYR A 75 -23.08 29.52 -22.39
CA TYR A 75 -22.93 30.15 -21.08
C TYR A 75 -22.26 31.55 -21.14
N PRO A 76 -22.84 32.51 -21.88
CA PRO A 76 -22.24 33.83 -22.06
C PRO A 76 -22.09 34.60 -20.73
N SER A 77 -22.94 34.32 -19.74
CA SER A 77 -22.88 34.94 -18.41
C SER A 77 -21.70 34.50 -17.56
N PHE A 78 -21.00 33.41 -17.90
CA PHE A 78 -19.86 32.93 -17.13
C PHE A 78 -18.53 33.58 -17.51
N ALA A 79 -18.52 34.39 -18.58
CA ALA A 79 -17.32 35.08 -19.08
C ALA A 79 -16.70 36.05 -18.06
N HIS A 80 -17.46 36.50 -17.07
CA HIS A 80 -16.98 37.39 -16.02
C HIS A 80 -17.18 36.76 -14.64
N PRO A 81 -16.16 36.84 -13.76
CA PRO A 81 -16.25 36.26 -12.43
C PRO A 81 -17.20 37.07 -11.53
N GLN A 82 -17.95 36.38 -10.68
CA GLN A 82 -18.78 36.99 -9.64
C GLN A 82 -17.94 37.27 -8.40
N LEU A 83 -17.52 38.53 -8.24
CA LEU A 83 -16.67 38.99 -7.13
C LEU A 83 -17.43 39.69 -6.00
N THR A 84 -18.75 39.88 -6.15
CA THR A 84 -19.60 40.43 -5.10
C THR A 84 -19.90 39.37 -4.04
N THR A 85 -19.61 39.68 -2.78
CA THR A 85 -19.87 38.79 -1.64
C THR A 85 -21.32 38.86 -1.18
N GLY A 86 -21.85 37.76 -0.64
CA GLY A 86 -23.18 37.68 -0.06
C GLY A 86 -24.29 37.35 -1.08
N VAL A 87 -23.93 37.04 -2.32
CA VAL A 87 -24.89 36.67 -3.37
C VAL A 87 -25.56 35.34 -3.01
N ALA A 88 -24.82 34.39 -2.45
CA ALA A 88 -25.40 33.12 -1.98
C ALA A 88 -26.58 33.32 -0.99
N LEU A 89 -26.49 34.30 -0.09
CA LEU A 89 -27.59 34.63 0.82
C LEU A 89 -28.77 35.27 0.09
N SER A 90 -28.48 36.16 -0.87
CA SER A 90 -29.51 36.78 -1.69
C SER A 90 -30.25 35.77 -2.56
N ASP A 91 -29.54 34.76 -3.08
CA ASP A 91 -30.13 33.67 -3.86
C ASP A 91 -31.01 32.77 -3.00
N ILE A 92 -30.58 32.44 -1.77
CA ILE A 92 -31.43 31.72 -0.80
C ILE A 92 -32.72 32.51 -0.52
N TRP A 93 -32.61 33.82 -0.29
CA TRP A 93 -33.77 34.68 -0.02
C TRP A 93 -34.71 34.84 -1.22
N LYS A 94 -34.15 34.86 -2.42
CA LYS A 94 -34.91 34.93 -3.68
C LYS A 94 -35.63 33.61 -3.95
N GLU A 95 -34.92 32.49 -3.81
CA GLU A 95 -35.44 31.13 -4.06
C GLU A 95 -36.49 30.71 -3.01
N SER A 96 -36.46 31.31 -1.82
CA SER A 96 -37.53 31.13 -0.82
C SER A 96 -38.82 31.91 -1.16
N HIS A 97 -38.86 32.61 -2.29
CA HIS A 97 -39.92 33.57 -2.66
C HIS A 97 -40.17 34.60 -1.54
N HIS A 98 -39.09 35.05 -0.87
CA HIS A 98 -39.13 35.98 0.26
C HIS A 98 -39.99 35.50 1.44
N ARG A 99 -40.15 34.19 1.60
CA ARG A 99 -40.86 33.58 2.73
C ARG A 99 -39.88 33.16 3.81
N ALA A 100 -40.06 33.69 5.02
CA ALA A 100 -39.22 33.36 6.19
C ALA A 100 -39.66 32.07 6.91
N THR A 101 -40.02 31.01 6.16
CA THR A 101 -40.38 29.71 6.75
C THR A 101 -39.23 28.71 6.59
N LEU A 102 -39.08 27.80 7.55
CA LEU A 102 -38.05 26.76 7.52
C LEU A 102 -38.14 25.91 6.23
N SER A 103 -39.36 25.58 5.82
CA SER A 103 -39.63 24.83 4.60
C SER A 103 -39.10 25.55 3.34
N ALA A 104 -39.35 26.86 3.22
CA ALA A 104 -38.96 27.66 2.06
C ALA A 104 -37.47 28.06 2.05
N LEU A 105 -36.85 28.25 3.22
CA LEU A 105 -35.44 28.66 3.32
C LEU A 105 -34.46 27.48 3.31
N ILE A 106 -34.87 26.30 3.81
CA ILE A 106 -33.96 25.17 4.05
C ILE A 106 -34.39 23.94 3.26
N VAL A 107 -35.61 23.45 3.48
CA VAL A 107 -36.00 22.11 2.99
C VAL A 107 -36.05 22.07 1.47
N HIS A 108 -36.73 23.05 0.85
CA HIS A 108 -36.97 23.08 -0.59
C HIS A 108 -36.12 24.12 -1.33
N ASN A 109 -35.04 24.62 -0.70
CA ASN A 109 -34.22 25.68 -1.27
C ASN A 109 -32.92 25.11 -1.88
N PRO A 110 -32.80 25.01 -3.22
CA PRO A 110 -31.59 24.49 -3.85
C PRO A 110 -30.34 25.34 -3.57
N ALA A 111 -30.46 26.68 -3.47
CA ALA A 111 -29.32 27.56 -3.18
C ALA A 111 -28.76 27.31 -1.76
N PHE A 112 -29.63 27.01 -0.79
CA PHE A 112 -29.23 26.63 0.56
C PHE A 112 -28.43 25.32 0.53
N TRP A 113 -28.95 24.29 -0.13
CA TRP A 113 -28.27 22.99 -0.20
C TRP A 113 -26.96 23.06 -0.98
N GLN A 114 -26.88 23.86 -2.05
CA GLN A 114 -25.62 24.12 -2.75
C GLN A 114 -24.57 24.72 -1.81
N THR A 115 -24.95 25.75 -1.04
CA THR A 115 -24.08 26.38 -0.04
C THR A 115 -23.62 25.38 1.02
N VAL A 116 -24.54 24.56 1.55
CA VAL A 116 -24.21 23.53 2.53
C VAL A 116 -23.28 22.46 1.96
N PHE A 117 -23.49 22.03 0.72
CA PHE A 117 -22.62 21.03 0.09
C PHE A 117 -21.22 21.57 -0.20
N ASN A 118 -21.09 22.84 -0.61
CA ASN A 118 -19.79 23.50 -0.72
C ASN A 118 -19.09 23.56 0.65
N LEU A 119 -19.81 23.92 1.72
CA LEU A 119 -19.26 23.90 3.08
C LEU A 119 -18.76 22.50 3.48
N ILE A 120 -19.55 21.46 3.22
CA ILE A 120 -19.21 20.07 3.57
C ILE A 120 -18.07 19.53 2.70
N LEU A 121 -17.94 19.97 1.44
CA LEU A 121 -16.94 19.50 0.49
C LEU A 121 -15.51 19.58 1.03
N LEU A 122 -15.15 20.71 1.65
CA LEU A 122 -13.81 20.93 2.22
C LEU A 122 -13.72 20.70 3.73
N LEU A 123 -14.80 20.29 4.38
CA LEU A 123 -14.79 19.92 5.80
C LEU A 123 -13.79 18.79 6.09
N PRO A 124 -13.73 17.67 5.32
CA PRO A 124 -12.73 16.64 5.56
C PRO A 124 -11.29 17.14 5.40
N LEU A 125 -11.00 18.09 4.50
CA LEU A 125 -9.66 18.68 4.35
C LEU A 125 -9.20 19.33 5.66
N GLY A 126 -10.06 20.11 6.30
CA GLY A 126 -9.78 20.69 7.62
C GLY A 126 -9.45 19.66 8.68
N ALA A 127 -10.23 18.57 8.73
CA ALA A 127 -10.00 17.46 9.63
C ALA A 127 -8.66 16.75 9.35
N PHE A 128 -8.32 16.54 8.08
CA PHE A 128 -7.02 15.98 7.65
C PHE A 128 -5.84 16.87 8.07
N VAL A 129 -5.95 18.19 7.89
CA VAL A 129 -4.91 19.14 8.32
C VAL A 129 -4.67 19.06 9.83
N ARG A 130 -5.73 18.88 10.62
CA ARG A 130 -5.61 18.74 12.08
C ARG A 130 -5.08 17.38 12.52
N ILE A 131 -5.69 16.29 12.05
CA ILE A 131 -5.44 14.94 12.55
C ILE A 131 -4.15 14.37 11.95
N HIS A 132 -3.96 14.51 10.63
CA HIS A 132 -2.85 13.89 9.92
C HIS A 132 -1.62 14.79 9.87
N PHE A 133 -1.80 16.05 9.47
CA PHE A 133 -0.68 16.99 9.32
C PHE A 133 -0.34 17.76 10.61
N ARG A 134 -1.24 17.72 11.61
CA ARG A 134 -1.11 18.41 12.91
C ARG A 134 -0.74 19.88 12.78
N ARG A 135 -1.35 20.56 11.81
CA ARG A 135 -1.18 22.01 11.66
C ARG A 135 -2.35 22.76 12.29
N GLY A 136 -2.10 24.01 12.67
CA GLY A 136 -3.08 24.88 13.32
C GLY A 136 -4.18 25.36 12.38
N PHE A 137 -5.17 26.03 12.97
CA PHE A 137 -6.32 26.59 12.25
C PHE A 137 -5.94 27.43 11.01
N PRO A 138 -4.95 28.35 11.04
CA PRO A 138 -4.58 29.12 9.86
C PRO A 138 -4.12 28.26 8.68
N ALA A 139 -3.44 27.14 8.95
CA ALA A 139 -3.01 26.23 7.89
C ALA A 139 -4.20 25.48 7.27
N ALA A 140 -5.23 25.15 8.06
CA ALA A 140 -6.45 24.52 7.54
C ALA A 140 -7.27 25.50 6.70
N THR A 141 -7.42 26.74 7.17
CA THR A 141 -8.08 27.82 6.43
C THR A 141 -7.33 28.12 5.12
N ALA A 142 -6.01 28.24 5.16
CA ALA A 142 -5.19 28.47 3.96
C ALA A 142 -5.29 27.29 2.97
N ALA A 143 -5.26 26.04 3.47
CA ALA A 143 -5.43 24.86 2.62
C ALA A 143 -6.83 24.84 1.97
N GLY A 144 -7.88 25.18 2.72
CA GLY A 144 -9.24 25.32 2.20
C GLY A 144 -9.35 26.39 1.11
N PHE A 145 -8.77 27.57 1.36
CA PHE A 145 -8.75 28.66 0.40
C PHE A 145 -7.99 28.28 -0.88
N ILE A 146 -6.79 27.70 -0.77
CA ILE A 146 -6.00 27.26 -1.92
C ILE A 146 -6.74 26.18 -2.73
N ALA A 147 -7.35 25.20 -2.05
CA ALA A 147 -8.12 24.15 -2.71
C ALA A 147 -9.35 24.71 -3.42
N SER A 148 -10.11 25.60 -2.76
CA SER A 148 -11.27 26.22 -3.39
C SER A 148 -10.88 27.11 -4.56
N LEU A 149 -9.80 27.90 -4.42
CA LEU A 149 -9.28 28.73 -5.50
C LEU A 149 -8.84 27.88 -6.68
N PHE A 150 -8.19 26.75 -6.41
CA PHE A 150 -7.85 25.79 -7.46
C PHE A 150 -9.09 25.28 -8.20
N PHE A 151 -10.18 24.96 -7.51
CA PHE A 151 -11.44 24.52 -8.16
C PHE A 151 -12.06 25.62 -9.01
N GLU A 152 -12.21 26.82 -8.45
CA GLU A 152 -12.80 27.97 -9.16
C GLU A 152 -11.96 28.36 -10.38
N LEU A 153 -10.62 28.43 -10.24
CA LEU A 153 -9.73 28.71 -11.37
C LEU A 153 -9.78 27.60 -12.42
N THR A 154 -9.86 26.34 -12.00
CA THR A 154 -9.95 25.22 -12.93
C THR A 154 -11.24 25.32 -13.77
N GLN A 155 -12.37 25.72 -13.19
CA GLN A 155 -13.61 25.92 -13.93
C GLN A 155 -13.60 27.19 -14.78
N TYR A 156 -13.13 28.30 -14.20
CA TYR A 156 -13.11 29.60 -14.85
C TYR A 156 -12.18 29.62 -16.07
N THR A 157 -11.04 28.95 -15.98
CA THR A 157 -10.16 28.76 -17.14
C THR A 157 -10.70 27.78 -18.17
N GLY A 158 -11.92 27.25 -17.99
CA GLY A 158 -12.52 26.27 -18.88
C GLY A 158 -11.80 24.92 -18.83
N LEU A 159 -11.28 24.54 -17.67
CA LEU A 159 -10.33 23.44 -17.51
C LEU A 159 -9.04 23.70 -18.27
N TRP A 160 -8.35 24.78 -17.90
CA TRP A 160 -7.00 25.12 -18.38
C TRP A 160 -6.87 25.20 -19.91
N GLY A 161 -7.90 25.75 -20.58
CA GLY A 161 -7.92 25.93 -22.02
C GLY A 161 -8.42 24.73 -22.83
N LEU A 162 -8.97 23.70 -22.17
CA LEU A 162 -9.68 22.63 -22.88
C LEU A 162 -10.96 23.16 -23.56
N TYR A 163 -11.61 24.14 -22.96
CA TYR A 163 -12.73 24.88 -23.54
C TYR A 163 -12.35 26.36 -23.73
N ASP A 164 -12.85 26.98 -24.81
CA ASP A 164 -12.56 28.38 -25.13
C ASP A 164 -13.17 29.38 -24.13
N CYS A 165 -14.19 28.97 -23.38
CA CYS A 165 -14.86 29.77 -22.36
C CYS A 165 -15.10 28.97 -21.07
N PRO A 166 -15.28 29.67 -19.92
CA PRO A 166 -15.75 29.05 -18.69
C PRO A 166 -17.07 28.31 -18.90
N TYR A 167 -17.17 27.08 -18.38
CA TYR A 167 -18.41 26.30 -18.40
C TYR A 167 -19.15 26.32 -17.05
N ARG A 168 -18.58 26.99 -16.05
CA ARG A 168 -19.22 27.35 -14.77
C ARG A 168 -18.79 28.75 -14.36
N LEU A 169 -19.67 29.41 -13.59
CA LEU A 169 -19.43 30.73 -13.03
C LEU A 169 -18.39 30.64 -11.91
N PHE A 170 -17.35 31.47 -11.98
CA PHE A 170 -16.46 31.72 -10.85
C PHE A 170 -17.20 32.52 -9.79
N ALA A 171 -17.29 32.03 -8.56
CA ALA A 171 -17.99 32.71 -7.48
C ALA A 171 -17.11 32.90 -6.23
N VAL A 172 -16.96 34.16 -5.79
CA VAL A 172 -16.23 34.47 -4.54
C VAL A 172 -16.92 33.86 -3.32
N ASP A 173 -18.24 33.73 -3.34
CA ASP A 173 -18.99 33.10 -2.25
C ASP A 173 -18.65 31.61 -2.12
N ASP A 174 -18.40 30.91 -3.22
CA ASP A 174 -17.96 29.51 -3.19
C ASP A 174 -16.56 29.37 -2.58
N LEU A 175 -15.64 30.31 -2.87
CA LEU A 175 -14.35 30.41 -2.17
C LEU A 175 -14.53 30.55 -0.66
N ILE A 176 -15.38 31.48 -0.23
CA ILE A 176 -15.61 31.78 1.18
C ILE A 176 -16.21 30.56 1.89
N VAL A 177 -17.25 29.96 1.31
CA VAL A 177 -17.99 28.85 1.89
C VAL A 177 -17.12 27.58 1.96
N ASN A 178 -16.41 27.22 0.89
CA ASN A 178 -15.48 26.10 0.91
C ASN A 178 -14.35 26.31 1.94
N THR A 179 -13.80 27.53 2.01
CA THR A 179 -12.77 27.89 3.01
C THR A 179 -13.29 27.77 4.43
N ALA A 180 -14.51 28.26 4.68
CA ALA A 180 -15.21 28.10 5.96
C ALA A 180 -15.45 26.62 6.29
N GLY A 181 -15.72 25.79 5.28
CA GLY A 181 -15.82 24.35 5.39
C GLY A 181 -14.56 23.72 5.98
N ALA A 182 -13.40 24.04 5.41
CA ALA A 182 -12.11 23.57 5.93
C ALA A 182 -11.81 24.09 7.35
N ALA A 183 -12.10 25.36 7.62
CA ALA A 183 -11.95 25.94 8.95
C ALA A 183 -12.83 25.22 9.99
N LEU A 184 -14.10 24.97 9.65
CA LEU A 184 -15.05 24.24 10.48
C LEU A 184 -14.62 22.79 10.70
N GLY A 185 -14.17 22.11 9.64
CA GLY A 185 -13.65 20.76 9.72
C GLY A 185 -12.47 20.63 10.66
N TRP A 186 -11.56 21.61 10.67
CA TRP A 186 -10.48 21.69 11.64
C TRP A 186 -11.00 21.86 13.07
N ALA A 187 -12.00 22.72 13.28
CA ALA A 187 -12.58 22.94 14.60
C ALA A 187 -13.26 21.68 15.15
N VAL A 188 -14.13 21.06 14.34
CA VAL A 188 -14.90 19.84 14.68
C VAL A 188 -13.98 18.64 14.88
N ALA A 189 -12.86 18.55 14.16
CA ALA A 189 -11.87 17.50 14.36
C ALA A 189 -11.08 17.63 15.67
N GLY A 190 -11.23 18.73 16.41
CA GLY A 190 -10.44 19.00 17.61
C GLY A 190 -10.58 17.98 18.75
N PRO A 191 -11.80 17.63 19.18
CA PRO A 191 -12.01 16.56 20.14
C PRO A 191 -11.42 15.23 19.67
N LEU A 192 -11.66 14.86 18.40
CA LEU A 192 -11.19 13.60 17.83
C LEU A 192 -9.65 13.51 17.77
N ALA A 193 -8.98 14.61 17.44
CA ALA A 193 -7.52 14.69 17.40
C ALA A 193 -6.85 14.47 18.77
N ARG A 194 -7.57 14.66 19.89
CA ARG A 194 -7.06 14.39 21.24
C ARG A 194 -7.14 12.90 21.62
N VAL A 195 -8.06 12.17 21.00
CA VAL A 195 -8.34 10.76 21.31
C VAL A 195 -7.58 9.82 20.38
N LEU A 196 -7.39 10.23 19.12
CA LEU A 196 -6.72 9.39 18.14
C LEU A 196 -5.22 9.24 18.45
N PRO A 197 -4.71 8.00 18.52
CA PRO A 197 -3.29 7.78 18.70
C PRO A 197 -2.52 8.31 17.50
N GLU A 198 -1.31 8.77 17.77
CA GLU A 198 -0.39 9.19 16.74
C GLU A 198 -0.09 8.04 15.78
N LEU A 199 -0.09 8.29 14.46
CA LEU A 199 0.35 7.28 13.49
C LEU A 199 1.78 6.78 13.80
N ASP A 200 2.62 7.64 14.38
CA ASP A 200 3.98 7.29 14.79
C ASP A 200 3.98 6.33 16.02
N VAL A 201 3.01 6.43 16.94
CA VAL A 201 2.84 5.47 18.05
C VAL A 201 2.33 4.11 17.56
N LEU A 202 1.47 4.11 16.53
CA LEU A 202 1.03 2.87 15.88
C LEU A 202 2.17 2.17 15.13
N ASP A 203 3.15 2.94 14.68
CA ASP A 203 4.34 2.42 14.00
C ASP A 203 5.30 1.69 14.96
N ASP A 204 5.40 2.10 16.23
CA ASP A 204 6.30 1.49 17.22
C ASP A 204 6.08 -0.03 17.37
N ARG A 205 4.83 -0.47 17.42
CA ARG A 205 4.49 -1.91 17.48
C ARG A 205 4.92 -2.67 16.24
N ALA A 206 4.85 -2.02 15.07
CA ALA A 206 5.23 -2.61 13.79
C ALA A 206 6.75 -2.52 13.54
N LEU A 207 7.48 -1.69 14.31
CA LEU A 207 8.94 -1.62 14.32
C LEU A 207 9.59 -2.74 15.15
N THR A 208 8.91 -3.33 16.14
CA THR A 208 9.48 -4.39 16.98
C THR A 208 10.02 -5.58 16.17
N PRO A 209 9.30 -6.16 15.20
CA PRO A 209 9.84 -7.24 14.36
C PRO A 209 11.03 -6.77 13.51
N LEU A 210 11.01 -5.52 13.04
CA LEU A 210 12.10 -4.93 12.26
C LEU A 210 13.38 -4.83 13.11
N ALA A 211 13.26 -4.42 14.37
CA ALA A 211 14.37 -4.36 15.33
C ALA A 211 14.96 -5.76 15.61
N ALA A 212 14.13 -6.81 15.58
CA ALA A 212 14.58 -8.21 15.65
C ALA A 212 15.14 -8.76 14.32
N GLY A 213 15.37 -7.90 13.31
CA GLY A 213 15.93 -8.29 12.01
C GLY A 213 14.91 -8.87 11.01
N LYS A 214 13.62 -8.90 11.35
CA LYS A 214 12.55 -9.40 10.46
C LYS A 214 12.08 -8.28 9.52
N VAL A 215 12.59 -8.27 8.30
CA VAL A 215 12.21 -7.30 7.27
C VAL A 215 10.75 -7.53 6.82
N PRO A 216 9.90 -6.48 6.77
CA PRO A 216 8.52 -6.60 6.31
C PRO A 216 8.42 -7.22 4.91
N PHE A 217 7.50 -8.17 4.74
CA PHE A 217 7.26 -8.82 3.45
C PHE A 217 6.99 -7.81 2.32
N GLY A 218 6.15 -6.81 2.58
CA GLY A 218 5.85 -5.76 1.60
C GLY A 218 7.08 -4.97 1.15
N ARG A 219 8.02 -4.66 2.06
CA ARG A 219 9.28 -3.97 1.72
C ARG A 219 10.14 -4.82 0.80
N ARG A 220 10.17 -6.14 1.04
CA ARG A 220 10.90 -7.08 0.19
C ARG A 220 10.24 -7.26 -1.17
N LEU A 221 8.91 -7.27 -1.21
CA LEU A 221 8.14 -7.36 -2.45
C LEU A 221 8.35 -6.13 -3.33
N VAL A 222 8.28 -4.92 -2.76
CA VAL A 222 8.54 -3.69 -3.54
C VAL A 222 10.00 -3.66 -4.04
N ALA A 223 10.98 -4.12 -3.24
CA ALA A 223 12.36 -4.26 -3.73
C ALA A 223 12.44 -5.25 -4.90
N LEU A 224 11.74 -6.39 -4.82
CA LEU A 224 11.70 -7.39 -5.90
C LEU A 224 11.04 -6.83 -7.17
N LEU A 225 9.96 -6.06 -7.03
CA LEU A 225 9.30 -5.40 -8.17
C LEU A 225 10.26 -4.42 -8.86
N LEU A 226 10.95 -3.57 -8.08
CA LEU A 226 11.96 -2.65 -8.62
C LEU A 226 13.13 -3.39 -9.29
N ASP A 227 13.62 -4.47 -8.67
CA ASP A 227 14.67 -5.30 -9.23
C ASP A 227 14.23 -6.02 -10.50
N ALA A 228 13.00 -6.52 -10.56
CA ALA A 228 12.42 -7.17 -11.74
C ALA A 228 12.26 -6.18 -12.89
N THR A 229 11.69 -4.99 -12.65
CA THR A 229 11.61 -3.94 -13.66
C THR A 229 13.00 -3.53 -14.14
N GLY A 230 13.94 -3.31 -13.22
CA GLY A 230 15.30 -2.90 -13.55
C GLY A 230 16.08 -3.94 -14.36
N VAL A 231 16.02 -5.21 -13.99
CA VAL A 231 16.70 -6.28 -14.74
C VAL A 231 16.04 -6.52 -16.10
N THR A 232 14.72 -6.36 -16.22
CA THR A 232 14.02 -6.41 -17.51
C THR A 232 14.52 -5.29 -18.42
N VAL A 233 14.53 -4.04 -17.96
CA VAL A 233 15.05 -2.89 -18.73
C VAL A 233 16.52 -3.09 -19.10
N LEU A 234 17.35 -3.56 -18.17
CA LEU A 234 18.76 -3.84 -18.45
C LEU A 234 18.92 -4.94 -19.52
N SER A 235 18.09 -5.98 -19.48
CA SER A 235 18.09 -7.05 -20.48
C SER A 235 17.76 -6.51 -21.87
N TRP A 236 16.76 -5.63 -21.99
CA TRP A 236 16.43 -4.95 -23.24
C TRP A 236 17.57 -4.08 -23.75
N ILE A 237 18.20 -3.29 -22.89
CA ILE A 237 19.35 -2.44 -23.26
C ILE A 237 20.49 -3.31 -23.80
N ILE A 238 20.84 -4.39 -23.11
CA ILE A 238 21.91 -5.30 -23.56
C ILE A 238 21.51 -6.00 -24.86
N ALA A 239 20.25 -6.39 -25.04
CA ALA A 239 19.78 -7.00 -26.29
C ALA A 239 19.87 -6.02 -27.47
N VAL A 240 19.54 -4.74 -27.26
CA VAL A 240 19.70 -3.69 -28.29
C VAL A 240 21.17 -3.49 -28.63
N ILE A 241 22.06 -3.41 -27.64
CA ILE A 241 23.51 -3.30 -27.88
C ILE A 241 24.03 -4.53 -28.63
N ALA A 242 23.58 -5.73 -28.25
CA ALA A 242 23.95 -6.98 -28.90
C ALA A 242 23.52 -6.99 -30.38
N TYR A 243 22.29 -6.55 -30.66
CA TYR A 243 21.74 -6.45 -32.01
C TYR A 243 22.61 -5.59 -32.94
N PHE A 244 23.09 -4.44 -32.46
CA PHE A 244 23.92 -3.51 -33.26
C PHE A 244 25.42 -3.82 -33.25
N GLY A 245 25.89 -4.74 -32.40
CA GLY A 245 27.32 -5.08 -32.29
C GLY A 245 27.59 -6.54 -32.69
N PRO A 246 27.67 -7.46 -31.72
CA PRO A 246 28.02 -8.86 -31.95
C PRO A 246 26.99 -9.67 -32.76
N GLY A 247 25.80 -9.13 -33.01
CA GLY A 247 24.76 -9.74 -33.87
C GLY A 247 23.58 -10.34 -33.09
N THR A 248 22.58 -10.82 -33.82
CA THR A 248 21.31 -11.34 -33.27
C THR A 248 21.49 -12.53 -32.34
N GLU A 249 22.45 -13.40 -32.60
CA GLU A 249 22.75 -14.56 -31.75
C GLU A 249 23.16 -14.14 -30.32
N ALA A 250 23.85 -13.00 -30.19
CA ALA A 250 24.26 -12.48 -28.89
C ALA A 250 23.07 -11.97 -28.05
N MET A 251 21.92 -11.65 -28.66
CA MET A 251 20.73 -11.20 -27.95
C MET A 251 20.19 -12.27 -27.00
N LEU A 252 20.35 -13.56 -27.35
CA LEU A 252 19.89 -14.68 -26.51
C LEU A 252 20.62 -14.71 -25.16
N PHE A 253 21.85 -14.19 -25.10
CA PHE A 253 22.64 -14.12 -23.88
C PHE A 253 22.35 -12.86 -23.05
N ALA A 254 21.56 -11.90 -23.55
CA ALA A 254 21.28 -10.66 -22.85
C ALA A 254 20.56 -10.87 -21.50
N PRO A 255 19.48 -11.67 -21.38
CA PRO A 255 18.83 -11.91 -20.10
C PRO A 255 19.71 -12.60 -19.03
N PRO A 256 20.40 -13.72 -19.31
CA PRO A 256 21.26 -14.34 -18.29
C PRO A 256 22.45 -13.45 -17.92
N PHE A 257 22.98 -12.66 -18.86
CA PHE A 257 24.04 -11.71 -18.57
C PHE A 257 23.55 -10.55 -17.67
N ALA A 258 22.41 -9.94 -18.00
CA ALA A 258 21.76 -8.93 -17.17
C ALA A 258 21.46 -9.46 -15.75
N PHE A 259 20.98 -10.70 -15.66
CA PHE A 259 20.70 -11.37 -14.39
C PHE A 259 21.96 -11.54 -13.53
N ALA A 260 23.06 -12.02 -14.11
CA ALA A 260 24.33 -12.17 -13.42
C ALA A 260 24.87 -10.81 -12.92
N LEU A 261 24.82 -9.79 -13.78
CA LEU A 261 25.21 -8.43 -13.41
C LEU A 261 24.35 -7.90 -12.25
N TRP A 262 23.03 -8.05 -12.32
CA TRP A 262 22.09 -7.45 -11.37
C TRP A 262 22.05 -8.15 -10.00
N PHE A 263 22.08 -9.49 -9.99
CA PHE A 263 21.86 -10.29 -8.77
C PHE A 263 23.14 -10.89 -8.17
N VAL A 264 24.25 -10.90 -8.90
CA VAL A 264 25.53 -11.44 -8.40
C VAL A 264 26.60 -10.34 -8.33
N VAL A 265 26.93 -9.70 -9.45
CA VAL A 265 28.02 -8.73 -9.51
C VAL A 265 27.69 -7.47 -8.70
N PHE A 266 26.54 -6.84 -8.99
CA PHE A 266 26.15 -5.60 -8.33
C PHE A 266 26.01 -5.73 -6.80
N PRO A 267 25.36 -6.78 -6.26
CA PRO A 267 25.25 -6.97 -4.81
C PRO A 267 26.55 -7.40 -4.15
N TRP A 268 27.46 -8.03 -4.90
CA TRP A 268 28.81 -8.33 -4.39
C TRP A 268 29.61 -7.04 -4.16
N LEU A 269 29.54 -6.08 -5.09
CA LEU A 269 30.24 -4.80 -5.01
C LEU A 269 29.61 -3.86 -3.96
N THR A 270 28.28 -3.74 -3.98
CA THR A 270 27.56 -2.70 -3.21
C THR A 270 26.88 -3.23 -1.94
N GLY A 271 26.79 -4.55 -1.79
CA GLY A 271 26.10 -5.22 -0.70
C GLY A 271 24.59 -5.39 -0.91
N ALA A 272 23.98 -4.88 -1.98
CA ALA A 272 22.56 -5.09 -2.27
C ALA A 272 22.24 -4.94 -3.77
N THR A 273 21.09 -5.43 -4.22
CA THR A 273 20.56 -5.12 -5.56
C THR A 273 20.05 -3.68 -5.59
N PRO A 274 19.95 -3.03 -6.78
CA PRO A 274 19.47 -1.64 -6.88
C PRO A 274 18.11 -1.40 -6.20
N GLY A 275 17.11 -2.28 -6.41
CA GLY A 275 15.80 -2.16 -5.76
C GLY A 275 15.86 -2.29 -4.23
N LYS A 276 16.79 -3.10 -3.72
CA LYS A 276 17.07 -3.19 -2.29
C LYS A 276 17.73 -1.95 -1.73
N HIS A 277 18.67 -1.34 -2.46
CA HIS A 277 19.28 -0.06 -2.06
C HIS A 277 18.25 1.05 -1.93
N VAL A 278 17.34 1.16 -2.91
CA VAL A 278 16.24 2.12 -2.88
C VAL A 278 15.41 1.97 -1.61
N LEU A 279 15.20 0.73 -1.15
CA LEU A 279 14.46 0.42 0.07
C LEU A 279 15.34 0.21 1.31
N LEU A 280 16.59 0.69 1.32
CA LEU A 280 17.50 0.61 2.48
C LEU A 280 17.66 -0.83 3.00
N LEU A 281 17.80 -1.79 2.09
CA LEU A 281 18.06 -3.20 2.40
C LEU A 281 19.48 -3.58 1.96
N ARG A 282 20.13 -4.45 2.72
CA ARG A 282 21.44 -5.03 2.43
C ARG A 282 21.39 -6.55 2.50
N LEU A 283 22.24 -7.22 1.76
CA LEU A 283 22.45 -8.66 1.81
C LEU A 283 23.62 -8.98 2.74
N VAL A 284 23.37 -9.86 3.71
CA VAL A 284 24.37 -10.28 4.70
C VAL A 284 24.30 -11.78 4.94
N THR A 285 25.42 -12.38 5.35
CA THR A 285 25.46 -13.75 5.90
C THR A 285 24.90 -13.76 7.34
N PRO A 286 24.68 -14.94 7.96
CA PRO A 286 24.21 -15.02 9.35
C PRO A 286 25.16 -14.31 10.32
N ASP A 287 26.46 -14.30 10.01
CA ASP A 287 27.50 -13.62 10.78
C ASP A 287 27.59 -12.10 10.51
N GLY A 288 26.67 -11.54 9.72
CA GLY A 288 26.64 -10.12 9.36
C GLY A 288 27.67 -9.69 8.31
N LYS A 289 28.44 -10.63 7.75
CA LYS A 289 29.47 -10.35 6.74
C LYS A 289 28.88 -10.23 5.33
N ARG A 290 29.67 -9.67 4.40
CA ARG A 290 29.31 -9.61 2.99
C ARG A 290 29.27 -11.03 2.40
N PRO A 291 28.21 -11.41 1.66
CA PRO A 291 28.14 -12.70 0.98
C PRO A 291 29.20 -12.83 -0.13
N ASN A 292 29.74 -14.03 -0.31
CA ASN A 292 30.58 -14.32 -1.47
C ASN A 292 29.72 -14.48 -2.76
N PRO A 293 30.32 -14.37 -3.96
CA PRO A 293 29.59 -14.48 -5.23
C PRO A 293 28.85 -15.81 -5.40
N ALA A 294 29.42 -16.92 -4.94
CA ALA A 294 28.80 -18.24 -5.05
C ALA A 294 27.47 -18.34 -4.27
N ARG A 295 27.41 -17.80 -3.05
CA ARG A 295 26.17 -17.74 -2.27
C ARG A 295 25.15 -16.78 -2.89
N LEU A 296 25.61 -15.69 -3.51
CA LEU A 296 24.72 -14.77 -4.26
C LEU A 296 24.14 -15.45 -5.49
N ALA A 297 24.94 -16.21 -6.25
CA ALA A 297 24.49 -16.99 -7.40
C ALA A 297 23.47 -18.05 -6.99
N LEU A 298 23.75 -18.83 -5.94
CA LEU A 298 22.79 -19.79 -5.39
C LEU A 298 21.49 -19.11 -4.93
N ARG A 299 21.60 -17.97 -4.24
CA ARG A 299 20.43 -17.19 -3.83
C ARG A 299 19.61 -16.73 -5.03
N ALA A 300 20.27 -16.24 -6.08
CA ALA A 300 19.64 -15.75 -7.29
C ALA A 300 18.94 -16.89 -8.03
N LEU A 301 19.59 -18.05 -8.18
CA LEU A 301 19.00 -19.24 -8.78
C LEU A 301 17.75 -19.72 -8.03
N LEU A 302 17.80 -19.75 -6.69
CA LEU A 302 16.64 -20.13 -5.87
C LEU A 302 15.51 -19.08 -5.88
N LEU A 303 15.82 -17.84 -6.24
CA LEU A 303 14.85 -16.75 -6.41
C LEU A 303 14.32 -16.68 -7.85
N SER A 304 14.97 -17.34 -8.82
CA SER A 304 14.65 -17.21 -10.24
C SER A 304 13.21 -17.60 -10.58
N PRO A 305 12.58 -18.64 -9.99
CA PRO A 305 11.22 -19.00 -10.40
C PRO A 305 10.18 -17.88 -10.17
N PRO A 306 10.01 -17.30 -8.96
CA PRO A 306 9.12 -16.15 -8.79
C PRO A 306 9.64 -14.88 -9.48
N LEU A 307 10.95 -14.72 -9.66
CA LEU A 307 11.52 -13.54 -10.31
C LEU A 307 11.23 -13.51 -11.80
N VAL A 308 11.38 -14.62 -12.53
CA VAL A 308 11.06 -14.70 -13.97
C VAL A 308 9.59 -14.35 -14.21
N LEU A 309 8.68 -14.87 -13.39
CA LEU A 309 7.26 -14.50 -13.45
C LEU A 309 7.03 -13.01 -13.24
N THR A 310 7.77 -12.42 -12.30
CA THR A 310 7.70 -10.98 -12.04
C THR A 310 8.30 -10.17 -13.20
N CYS A 311 9.38 -10.64 -13.83
CA CYS A 311 9.98 -10.01 -15.01
C CYS A 311 9.03 -10.06 -16.21
N LEU A 312 8.36 -11.19 -16.44
CA LEU A 312 7.34 -11.31 -17.50
C LEU A 312 6.18 -10.34 -17.25
N ALA A 313 5.63 -10.30 -16.03
CA ALA A 313 4.54 -9.40 -15.68
C ALA A 313 4.93 -7.92 -15.84
N THR A 314 6.14 -7.54 -15.41
CA THR A 314 6.64 -6.16 -15.56
C THR A 314 6.98 -5.83 -17.02
N GLY A 315 7.45 -6.80 -17.81
CA GLY A 315 7.67 -6.66 -19.24
C GLY A 315 6.37 -6.40 -20.00
N VAL A 316 5.32 -7.18 -19.72
CA VAL A 316 3.98 -6.95 -20.27
C VAL A 316 3.49 -5.56 -19.86
N LEU A 317 3.59 -5.19 -18.58
CA LEU A 317 3.17 -3.87 -18.11
C LEU A 317 3.90 -2.74 -18.85
N LEU A 318 5.22 -2.84 -19.05
CA LEU A 318 5.98 -1.85 -19.82
C LEU A 318 5.53 -1.80 -21.28
N ALA A 319 5.25 -2.94 -21.90
CA ALA A 319 4.72 -3.01 -23.26
C ALA A 319 3.33 -2.35 -23.35
N THR A 320 2.44 -2.54 -22.37
CA THR A 320 1.12 -1.89 -22.35
C THR A 320 1.19 -0.37 -22.22
N VAL A 321 2.25 0.16 -21.61
CA VAL A 321 2.48 1.60 -21.52
C VAL A 321 2.92 2.15 -22.87
N ALA A 322 3.70 1.38 -23.63
CA ALA A 322 4.13 1.76 -24.98
C ALA A 322 3.00 1.62 -26.02
N ASP A 323 2.22 0.55 -25.92
CA ASP A 323 1.07 0.26 -26.78
C ASP A 323 -0.10 -0.29 -25.92
N PRO A 324 -1.14 0.52 -25.67
CA PRO A 324 -2.30 0.10 -24.88
C PRO A 324 -3.11 -1.07 -25.45
N SER A 325 -2.88 -1.46 -26.71
CA SER A 325 -3.58 -2.58 -27.37
C SER A 325 -2.98 -3.94 -27.03
N VAL A 326 -1.73 -3.99 -26.54
CA VAL A 326 -1.00 -5.21 -26.16
C VAL A 326 -1.81 -6.16 -25.26
N PRO A 327 -2.45 -5.73 -24.15
CA PRO A 327 -3.16 -6.66 -23.28
C PRO A 327 -4.45 -7.18 -23.92
N ILE A 328 -5.07 -6.41 -24.82
CA ILE A 328 -6.25 -6.85 -25.59
C ILE A 328 -5.84 -7.91 -26.60
N GLN A 329 -4.72 -7.70 -27.31
CA GLN A 329 -4.16 -8.69 -28.24
C GLN A 329 -3.81 -10.00 -27.52
N LEU A 330 -3.13 -9.89 -26.37
CA LEU A 330 -2.76 -11.06 -25.56
C LEU A 330 -4.00 -11.84 -25.09
N ALA A 331 -5.05 -11.13 -24.67
CA ALA A 331 -6.29 -11.74 -24.22
C ALA A 331 -7.07 -12.38 -25.38
N ASP A 332 -7.16 -11.73 -26.54
CA ASP A 332 -7.81 -12.29 -27.73
C ASP A 332 -7.12 -13.57 -28.20
N GLU A 333 -5.79 -13.55 -28.23
CA GLU A 333 -4.97 -14.67 -28.67
C GLU A 333 -5.04 -15.85 -27.68
N VAL A 334 -4.85 -15.61 -26.38
CA VAL A 334 -4.83 -16.69 -25.37
C VAL A 334 -6.23 -17.18 -25.03
N VAL A 335 -7.21 -16.28 -24.88
CA VAL A 335 -8.53 -16.63 -24.37
C VAL A 335 -9.50 -16.87 -25.53
N PHE A 336 -9.69 -15.90 -26.41
CA PHE A 336 -10.80 -15.95 -27.36
C PHE A 336 -10.55 -16.96 -28.48
N ARG A 337 -9.41 -16.88 -29.17
CA ARG A 337 -9.11 -17.78 -30.30
C ARG A 337 -8.90 -19.23 -29.88
N ASN A 338 -8.20 -19.47 -28.77
CA ASN A 338 -7.84 -20.83 -28.38
C ASN A 338 -8.92 -21.59 -27.60
N LEU A 339 -9.70 -20.93 -26.74
CA LEU A 339 -10.80 -21.60 -26.03
C LEU A 339 -12.01 -21.83 -26.93
N SER A 340 -12.27 -20.95 -27.91
CA SER A 340 -13.39 -21.12 -28.86
C SER A 340 -13.12 -22.16 -29.94
N ALA A 341 -11.88 -22.27 -30.44
CA ALA A 341 -11.53 -23.20 -31.51
C ALA A 341 -11.44 -24.66 -31.03
N ALA A 342 -10.89 -24.89 -29.82
CA ALA A 342 -10.76 -26.22 -29.26
C ALA A 342 -10.68 -26.14 -27.72
N PRO A 343 -11.78 -26.39 -26.99
CA PRO A 343 -11.84 -26.16 -25.54
C PRO A 343 -10.82 -27.00 -24.76
N ALA A 344 -10.54 -28.24 -25.20
CA ALA A 344 -9.54 -29.09 -24.57
C ALA A 344 -8.11 -28.51 -24.63
N SER A 345 -7.70 -27.95 -25.77
CA SER A 345 -6.41 -27.25 -25.90
C SER A 345 -6.41 -25.87 -25.22
N GLY A 346 -7.57 -25.20 -25.18
CA GLY A 346 -7.74 -23.95 -24.44
C GLY A 346 -7.48 -24.12 -22.94
N PHE A 347 -7.92 -25.22 -22.33
CA PHE A 347 -7.60 -25.52 -20.92
C PHE A 347 -6.10 -25.78 -20.68
N VAL A 348 -5.40 -26.39 -21.64
CA VAL A 348 -3.95 -26.60 -21.55
C VAL A 348 -3.19 -25.27 -21.48
N LEU A 349 -3.67 -24.23 -22.18
CA LEU A 349 -3.08 -22.88 -22.12
C LEU A 349 -3.30 -22.16 -20.78
N LEU A 350 -4.27 -22.60 -19.97
CA LEU A 350 -4.47 -22.10 -18.62
C LEU A 350 -3.57 -22.79 -17.57
N LEU A 351 -2.95 -23.92 -17.91
CA LEU A 351 -2.07 -24.64 -16.98
C LEU A 351 -0.80 -23.84 -16.62
N PRO A 352 -0.06 -23.22 -17.56
CA PRO A 352 1.09 -22.39 -17.21
C PRO A 352 0.76 -21.24 -16.24
N PRO A 353 -0.23 -20.35 -16.49
CA PRO A 353 -0.55 -19.29 -15.54
C PRO A 353 -1.04 -19.83 -14.19
N ALA A 354 -1.79 -20.93 -14.16
CA ALA A 354 -2.15 -21.60 -12.90
C ALA A 354 -0.93 -22.13 -12.14
N ALA A 355 0.03 -22.77 -12.83
CA ALA A 355 1.30 -23.21 -12.27
C ALA A 355 2.13 -22.03 -11.73
N CYS A 356 2.10 -20.88 -12.42
CA CYS A 356 2.76 -19.65 -11.97
C CYS A 356 2.14 -19.11 -10.68
N LEU A 357 0.81 -19.04 -10.61
CA LEU A 357 0.09 -18.56 -9.43
C LEU A 357 0.28 -19.49 -8.23
N THR A 358 0.22 -20.80 -8.44
CA THR A 358 0.49 -21.81 -7.38
C THR A 358 1.92 -21.71 -6.87
N LEU A 359 2.91 -21.53 -7.75
CA LEU A 359 4.30 -21.31 -7.36
C LEU A 359 4.49 -20.04 -6.52
N ILE A 360 3.90 -18.91 -6.94
CA ILE A 360 3.91 -17.65 -6.18
C ILE A 360 3.24 -17.86 -4.81
N GLY A 361 2.07 -18.50 -4.78
CA GLY A 361 1.32 -18.82 -3.57
C GLY A 361 2.12 -19.69 -2.60
N ALA A 362 2.77 -20.74 -3.11
CA ALA A 362 3.64 -21.61 -2.33
C ALA A 362 4.83 -20.84 -1.74
N TYR A 363 5.42 -19.92 -2.52
CA TYR A 363 6.52 -19.09 -2.05
C TYR A 363 6.10 -18.13 -0.93
N VAL A 364 4.95 -17.47 -1.09
CA VAL A 364 4.38 -16.58 -0.08
C VAL A 364 4.03 -17.37 1.19
N ALA A 365 3.43 -18.55 1.05
CA ALA A 365 3.13 -19.44 2.16
C ALA A 365 4.40 -19.87 2.90
N ALA A 366 5.46 -20.24 2.18
CA ALA A 366 6.75 -20.62 2.78
C ALA A 366 7.35 -19.47 3.60
N VAL A 367 7.34 -18.24 3.06
CA VAL A 367 7.82 -17.05 3.78
C VAL A 367 6.99 -16.77 5.03
N ARG A 368 5.65 -16.88 4.94
CA ARG A 368 4.73 -16.59 6.06
C ARG A 368 4.82 -17.63 7.18
N ARG A 369 5.06 -18.90 6.85
CA ARG A 369 5.20 -20.00 7.82
C ARG A 369 6.56 -20.01 8.52
N HIS A 370 7.60 -19.43 7.91
CA HIS A 370 8.92 -19.40 8.50
C HIS A 370 8.96 -18.47 9.74
N PRO A 371 9.47 -18.91 10.92
CA PRO A 371 9.44 -18.11 12.15
C PRO A 371 10.09 -16.73 11.99
N GLN A 372 11.28 -16.72 11.38
CA GLN A 372 12.04 -15.49 11.06
C GLN A 372 11.57 -14.78 9.77
N GLY A 373 10.54 -15.30 9.08
CA GLY A 373 10.04 -14.74 7.82
C GLY A 373 11.02 -14.85 6.64
N LEU A 374 11.89 -15.87 6.64
CA LEU A 374 12.86 -16.08 5.57
C LEU A 374 12.20 -16.79 4.39
N GLY A 375 12.54 -16.36 3.17
CA GLY A 375 12.14 -17.06 1.96
C GLY A 375 13.04 -18.27 1.69
N PRO A 376 12.60 -19.22 0.85
CA PRO A 376 13.38 -20.41 0.50
C PRO A 376 14.80 -20.08 0.01
N HIS A 377 14.92 -19.01 -0.79
CA HIS A 377 16.19 -18.51 -1.29
C HIS A 377 17.13 -17.98 -0.20
N GLU A 378 16.63 -17.42 0.89
CA GLU A 378 17.46 -16.91 2.00
C GLU A 378 17.86 -18.03 2.95
N ALA A 379 16.92 -18.92 3.26
CA ALA A 379 17.16 -20.04 4.15
C ALA A 379 18.23 -20.99 3.61
N ARG A 380 18.16 -21.34 2.31
CA ARG A 380 19.08 -22.29 1.68
C ARG A 380 20.42 -21.68 1.26
N SER A 381 20.45 -20.42 0.82
CA SER A 381 21.72 -19.75 0.47
C SER A 381 22.49 -19.22 1.68
N GLY A 382 21.83 -19.09 2.83
CA GLY A 382 22.37 -18.42 4.01
C GLY A 382 22.47 -16.89 3.85
N VAL A 383 21.98 -16.30 2.76
CA VAL A 383 22.06 -14.86 2.49
C VAL A 383 20.72 -14.20 2.75
N ARG A 384 20.68 -13.33 3.76
CA ARG A 384 19.45 -12.73 4.30
C ARG A 384 19.38 -11.24 3.98
N ASN A 385 18.16 -10.71 3.89
CA ASN A 385 17.95 -9.26 3.86
C ASN A 385 18.09 -8.68 5.26
N HIS A 386 18.92 -7.65 5.39
CA HIS A 386 19.07 -6.82 6.58
C HIS A 386 18.58 -5.40 6.28
N ALA A 387 17.78 -4.83 7.17
CA ALA A 387 17.28 -3.47 6.98
C ALA A 387 18.24 -2.44 7.56
N CYS A 388 18.71 -1.53 6.72
CA CYS A 388 19.46 -0.36 7.17
C CYS A 388 18.52 0.62 7.93
N PRO A 389 19.08 1.48 8.81
CA PRO A 389 18.30 2.49 9.52
C PRO A 389 17.51 3.40 8.57
N HIS A 390 16.25 3.67 8.93
CA HIS A 390 15.38 4.60 8.20
C HIS A 390 15.58 6.03 8.73
N THR A 391 15.10 7.03 7.98
CA THR A 391 15.38 8.45 8.24
C THR A 391 14.91 8.93 9.62
N ARG A 392 13.76 8.43 10.10
CA ARG A 392 13.22 8.75 11.44
C ARG A 392 13.69 7.80 12.54
N ALA A 393 14.62 6.87 12.26
CA ALA A 393 15.13 5.97 13.29
C ALA A 393 15.81 6.81 14.37
N ARG A 394 15.35 6.68 15.62
CA ARG A 394 16.05 7.28 16.76
C ARG A 394 17.43 6.63 16.84
N LYS A 395 18.49 7.44 16.88
CA LYS A 395 19.82 6.93 17.22
C LYS A 395 19.72 6.33 18.62
N PRO A 396 20.13 5.06 18.84
CA PRO A 396 20.17 4.53 20.19
C PRO A 396 21.11 5.40 21.02
N VAL A 397 20.61 5.91 22.15
CA VAL A 397 21.38 6.75 23.09
C VAL A 397 22.53 5.95 23.72
N ASN A 398 22.42 4.62 23.74
CA ASN A 398 23.51 3.68 23.98
C ASN A 398 23.35 2.48 23.03
N PRO A 399 24.34 2.12 22.20
CA PRO A 399 24.30 0.86 21.48
C PRO A 399 24.26 -0.29 22.52
N PRO A 400 23.33 -1.26 22.41
CA PRO A 400 23.38 -2.43 23.26
C PRO A 400 24.71 -3.13 23.03
N ASN A 401 25.43 -3.45 24.12
CA ASN A 401 26.61 -4.30 24.06
C ASN A 401 26.26 -5.56 23.25
N PRO A 402 27.13 -6.02 22.34
CA PRO A 402 26.89 -7.25 21.60
C PRO A 402 26.60 -8.36 22.62
N VAL A 403 25.40 -8.93 22.52
CA VAL A 403 25.00 -10.08 23.33
C VAL A 403 26.05 -11.16 23.09
N ALA A 404 26.86 -11.44 24.11
CA ALA A 404 27.83 -12.51 24.05
C ALA A 404 27.09 -13.81 23.69
N PRO A 405 27.67 -14.68 22.84
CA PRO A 405 27.08 -15.98 22.58
C PRO A 405 26.84 -16.69 23.92
N PRO A 406 25.73 -17.43 24.08
CA PRO A 406 25.49 -18.18 25.30
C PRO A 406 26.72 -19.05 25.57
N SER A 407 27.28 -18.94 26.78
CA SER A 407 28.39 -19.77 27.22
C SER A 407 28.05 -21.24 26.96
N PRO A 408 28.98 -22.05 26.43
CA PRO A 408 28.73 -23.47 26.29
C PRO A 408 28.35 -24.01 27.67
N VAL A 409 27.16 -24.61 27.76
CA VAL A 409 26.73 -25.36 28.93
C VAL A 409 27.83 -26.38 29.20
N ALA A 410 28.46 -26.27 30.37
CA ALA A 410 29.45 -27.25 30.82
C ALA A 410 28.80 -28.65 30.71
N PRO A 411 29.50 -29.65 30.16
CA PRO A 411 28.95 -31.00 30.15
C PRO A 411 28.60 -31.39 31.60
N PRO A 412 27.46 -32.08 31.81
CA PRO A 412 27.11 -32.53 33.14
C PRO A 412 28.26 -33.38 33.69
N ALA A 413 28.59 -33.15 34.96
CA ALA A 413 29.61 -33.89 35.68
C ALA A 413 29.44 -35.39 35.43
N SER A 414 30.55 -36.03 35.09
CA SER A 414 30.68 -37.47 34.88
C SER A 414 29.86 -38.28 35.88
N TRP A 415 29.06 -39.20 35.36
CA TRP A 415 28.40 -40.26 36.13
C TRP A 415 29.45 -40.97 37.00
N PRO A 416 29.14 -41.29 38.28
CA PRO A 416 30.06 -42.05 39.11
C PRO A 416 30.32 -43.41 38.44
N MET A 417 31.60 -43.69 38.20
CA MET A 417 32.09 -44.98 37.74
C MET A 417 31.59 -46.07 38.68
N ALA A 418 31.04 -47.14 38.10
CA ALA A 418 30.65 -48.34 38.82
C ALA A 418 31.88 -48.93 39.54
N GLU A 419 31.75 -49.20 40.84
CA GLU A 419 32.69 -50.05 41.56
C GLU A 419 32.61 -51.50 41.04
N PRO A 420 33.74 -52.22 40.95
CA PRO A 420 33.75 -53.60 40.49
C PRO A 420 33.37 -54.54 41.64
N GLY A 421 32.13 -55.02 41.65
CA GLY A 421 31.73 -56.13 42.54
C GLY A 421 30.24 -56.16 42.89
N GLY A 422 29.43 -56.78 42.04
CA GLY A 422 28.02 -57.08 42.35
C GLY A 422 27.36 -57.89 41.23
N PRO A 423 26.50 -58.88 41.54
CA PRO A 423 26.20 -59.98 40.62
C PRO A 423 25.27 -59.58 39.46
N GLN A 424 25.49 -60.25 38.32
CA GLN A 424 24.71 -60.11 37.10
C GLN A 424 23.25 -60.49 37.33
N THR A 425 22.32 -59.61 36.97
CA THR A 425 20.93 -59.99 36.70
C THR A 425 20.48 -59.44 35.35
N THR A 426 19.92 -60.36 34.57
CA THR A 426 19.38 -60.26 33.23
C THR A 426 18.10 -59.41 33.16
N TRP A 427 17.58 -59.23 31.93
CA TRP A 427 16.18 -58.94 31.54
C TRP A 427 15.95 -57.62 30.78
N TRP A 428 15.73 -57.74 29.46
CA TRP A 428 14.89 -56.89 28.58
C TRP A 428 13.56 -57.65 28.34
N PRO A 429 12.52 -57.19 27.58
CA PRO A 429 12.02 -55.86 27.12
C PRO A 429 10.59 -55.53 27.63
N SER A 430 10.09 -54.30 27.38
CA SER A 430 8.81 -53.96 26.68
C SER A 430 8.11 -52.68 27.19
N ALA A 431 7.56 -51.89 26.24
CA ALA A 431 6.89 -50.59 26.41
C ALA A 431 5.37 -50.75 26.73
N PRO A 432 4.50 -49.72 26.59
CA PRO A 432 4.41 -48.35 27.15
C PRO A 432 3.10 -48.17 27.98
N LEU A 433 2.83 -46.99 28.58
CA LEU A 433 1.50 -46.33 28.76
C LEU A 433 1.56 -45.16 29.77
N HIS A 434 0.86 -44.06 29.47
CA HIS A 434 0.57 -42.92 30.38
C HIS A 434 -0.21 -43.36 31.64
N PRO A 435 -0.18 -42.61 32.77
CA PRO A 435 -1.30 -41.69 33.08
C PRO A 435 -1.02 -40.46 34.01
N ALA A 436 -1.86 -39.41 33.82
CA ALA A 436 -2.62 -38.55 34.77
C ALA A 436 -2.02 -37.84 36.03
N PRO A 437 -2.65 -36.73 36.53
CA PRO A 437 -2.09 -35.74 37.49
C PRO A 437 -2.45 -36.01 38.98
N PRO A 438 -1.91 -35.25 39.97
CA PRO A 438 -1.93 -35.61 41.39
C PRO A 438 -3.22 -35.22 42.16
N PRO A 439 -3.44 -35.77 43.38
CA PRO A 439 -4.72 -35.77 44.08
C PRO A 439 -4.98 -34.53 44.95
N GLY A 440 -6.27 -34.30 45.23
CA GLY A 440 -6.77 -33.22 46.08
C GLY A 440 -6.78 -33.54 47.58
N ASN A 441 -6.79 -32.48 48.38
CA ASN A 441 -7.15 -32.51 49.80
C ASN A 441 -8.64 -32.17 49.94
N GLY A 442 -9.41 -33.05 50.57
CA GLY A 442 -10.76 -32.78 51.02
C GLY A 442 -10.79 -31.99 52.33
N VAL A 443 -11.97 -31.46 52.68
CA VAL A 443 -12.57 -31.47 54.03
C VAL A 443 -14.02 -30.97 53.92
N MET A 444 -14.94 -31.88 54.25
CA MET A 444 -16.23 -31.75 54.97
C MET A 444 -17.23 -30.62 54.64
N THR A 445 -18.35 -30.96 53.99
CA THR A 445 -19.69 -31.29 54.55
C THR A 445 -20.53 -30.07 54.99
N GLN A 446 -21.63 -29.81 54.28
CA GLN A 446 -23.00 -30.09 54.76
C GLN A 446 -24.02 -29.81 53.64
N GLU A 447 -24.98 -30.71 53.52
CA GLU A 447 -26.09 -30.76 52.55
C GLU A 447 -27.38 -30.12 53.18
N PRO A 448 -28.54 -30.08 52.51
CA PRO A 448 -29.23 -28.85 52.07
C PRO A 448 -30.60 -28.69 52.82
N PRO A 449 -31.60 -27.87 52.39
CA PRO A 449 -32.42 -28.20 51.22
C PRO A 449 -33.08 -27.03 50.44
N ASP A 450 -33.48 -27.37 49.21
CA ASP A 450 -34.75 -27.05 48.54
C ASP A 450 -35.17 -25.63 48.09
N GLN A 451 -35.38 -25.58 46.77
CA GLN A 451 -36.60 -25.14 46.06
C GLN A 451 -36.62 -23.76 45.35
N PRO A 452 -37.47 -23.61 44.28
CA PRO A 452 -37.02 -23.22 42.95
C PRO A 452 -37.76 -21.97 42.41
N TYR A 453 -37.86 -21.88 41.07
CA TYR A 453 -38.48 -20.86 40.20
C TYR A 453 -37.49 -19.79 39.70
N SER A 454 -37.57 -19.24 38.48
CA SER A 454 -38.12 -19.55 37.16
C SER A 454 -38.01 -18.24 36.38
N ARG A 455 -37.71 -18.26 35.08
CA ARG A 455 -37.94 -17.18 34.08
C ARG A 455 -37.14 -15.88 34.32
N ALA A 456 -36.60 -15.20 33.31
CA ALA A 456 -36.83 -15.21 31.88
C ALA A 456 -35.51 -14.91 31.14
#